data_AF-A0A660UNU3-F1
#
_entry.id   AF-A0A660UNU3-F1
#
_cell.length_a   1.000
_cell.length_b   1.000
_cell.length_c   1.000
_cell.angle_alpha   90.00
_cell.angle_beta   90.00
_cell.angle_gamma   90.00
#
_symmetry.space_group_name_H-M   'P 1'
#
loop_
_entity.id
_entity.type
_entity.pdbx_description
1 polymer ?
#
loop_
_entity_poly.entity_id
_entity_poly.type
_entity_poly.pdbx_seq_one_letter_code
_entity_poly.pdbx_strand_id
1 'polypeptide(L)' 'MKILVTGTAGFIGFHLAQRLIARGDEVVGLDSVNDYYDPSIKYGRLAQTGI' A
#
# COMPACT_ATOMS: atom_id res chain seq x y z
N MET A 1 7.10 11.79 9.03
CA MET A 1 8.03 11.94 7.88
C MET A 1 7.26 11.68 6.59
N LYS A 2 7.77 12.10 5.42
CA LYS A 2 7.16 11.77 4.12
C LYS A 2 7.87 10.58 3.49
N ILE A 3 7.14 9.51 3.18
CA ILE A 3 7.71 8.20 2.80
C ILE A 3 7.05 7.69 1.52
N LEU A 4 7.85 7.28 0.54
CA LEU A 4 7.40 6.53 -0.63
C LEU A 4 7.49 5.03 -0.34
N VAL A 5 6.38 4.32 -0.50
CA VAL A 5 6.35 2.85 -0.47
C VAL A 5 6.07 2.36 -1.89
N THR A 6 6.93 1.50 -2.42
CA THR A 6 6.72 0.82 -3.71
C THR A 6 6.18 -0.59 -3.48
N GLY A 7 5.28 -1.07 -4.34
CA GLY A 7 4.57 -2.32 -4.13
C GLY A 7 3.55 -2.24 -2.99
N THR A 8 2.94 -1.06 -2.79
CA THR A 8 2.04 -0.78 -1.65
C THR A 8 0.81 -1.67 -1.61
N ALA A 9 0.34 -2.18 -2.76
CA ALA A 9 -0.78 -3.13 -2.81
C ALA A 9 -0.34 -4.59 -2.64
N GLY A 10 0.98 -4.85 -2.61
CA GLY A 10 1.56 -6.14 -2.29
C GLY A 10 1.38 -6.53 -0.81
N PHE A 11 1.75 -7.76 -0.46
CA PHE A 11 1.58 -8.28 0.90
C PHE A 11 2.38 -7.47 1.93
N ILE A 12 3.69 -7.32 1.71
CA ILE A 12 4.59 -6.60 2.63
C ILE A 12 4.31 -5.09 2.60
N GLY A 13 4.18 -4.52 1.39
CA GLY A 13 3.95 -3.09 1.21
C GLY A 13 2.69 -2.60 1.91
N PHE A 14 1.61 -3.37 1.84
CA PHE A 14 0.35 -3.06 2.52
C PHE A 14 0.51 -2.96 4.04
N HIS A 15 1.08 -3.99 4.68
CA HIS A 15 1.26 -4.01 6.12
C HIS A 15 2.26 -2.94 6.60
N LEU A 16 3.32 -2.67 5.81
CA LEU A 16 4.25 -1.59 6.08
C LEU A 16 3.54 -0.23 6.02
N ALA A 17 2.77 0.03 4.96
CA ALA A 17 2.06 1.28 4.78
C ALA A 17 1.05 1.53 5.92
N GLN A 18 0.28 0.51 6.32
CA GLN A 18 -0.59 0.59 7.50
C GLN A 18 0.18 0.99 8.76
N ARG A 19 1.34 0.38 9.00
CA ARG A 19 2.14 0.66 10.20
C ARG A 19 2.73 2.08 10.21
N LEU A 20 3.11 2.60 9.04
CA LEU A 20 3.64 3.95 8.86
C LEU A 20 2.55 5.01 9.02
N ILE A 21 1.39 4.80 8.41
CA ILE A 21 0.20 5.66 8.59
C ILE A 21 -0.19 5.72 10.07
N ALA A 22 -0.27 4.57 10.74
CA ALA A 22 -0.59 4.51 12.18
C ALA A 22 0.47 5.17 13.07
N ARG A 23 1.71 5.34 12.59
CA ARG A 23 2.77 6.09 13.28
C ARG A 23 2.63 7.61 13.09
N GLY A 24 1.75 8.07 12.20
CA GLY A 24 1.56 9.48 11.85
C GLY A 24 2.45 9.95 10.69
N ASP A 25 3.00 9.04 9.89
CA ASP A 25 3.76 9.41 8.69
C ASP A 25 2.84 9.71 7.49
N GLU A 26 3.28 10.63 6.64
CA GLU A 26 2.69 10.84 5.32
C GLU A 26 3.24 9.78 4.37
N VAL A 27 2.37 8.91 3.85
CA VAL A 27 2.76 7.81 2.97
C VAL A 27 2.24 8.07 1.56
N VAL A 28 3.15 8.03 0.58
CA VAL A 28 2.82 7.97 -0.84
C VAL A 28 3.03 6.53 -1.29
N GLY A 29 2.01 5.90 -1.87
CA GLY A 29 2.09 4.54 -2.39
C GLY A 29 2.25 4.51 -3.90
N LEU A 30 3.03 3.55 -4.40
CA LEU A 30 3.15 3.24 -5.82
C LEU A 30 3.04 1.73 -6.01
N ASP A 31 2.09 1.28 -6.82
CA ASP A 31 1.98 -0.12 -7.24
C ASP A 31 1.57 -0.16 -8.71
N SER A 32 2.07 -1.14 -9.46
CA SER A 32 1.68 -1.34 -10.86
C SER A 32 0.31 -1.99 -11.01
N VAL A 33 -0.22 -2.56 -9.92
CA VAL A 33 -1.50 -3.30 -9.90
C VAL A 33 -1.54 -4.41 -10.96
N ASN A 34 -0.38 -5.03 -11.25
CA ASN A 34 -0.30 -6.18 -12.15
C ASN A 34 -1.02 -7.42 -11.60
N ASP A 35 -1.15 -8.44 -12.47
CA ASP A 35 -1.90 -9.69 -12.29
C ASP A 35 -1.13 -10.80 -11.56
N TYR A 36 0.03 -10.51 -10.97
CA TYR A 36 0.74 -11.48 -10.12
C TYR A 36 -0.14 -11.97 -8.94
N TYR A 37 -1.00 -11.08 -8.43
CA TYR A 37 -2.18 -11.43 -7.65
C TYR A 37 -3.41 -11.02 -8.45
N ASP A 38 -4.58 -11.60 -8.11
CA ASP A 38 -5.85 -11.06 -8.58
C ASP A 38 -5.91 -9.54 -8.26
N PRO A 39 -6.10 -8.68 -9.28
CA PRO A 39 -6.15 -7.23 -9.07
C PRO A 39 -7.17 -6.79 -8.01
N SER A 40 -8.27 -7.54 -7.83
CA SER A 40 -9.26 -7.26 -6.78
C SER A 40 -8.67 -7.29 -5.37
N ILE A 41 -7.70 -8.17 -5.10
CA ILE A 41 -6.98 -8.22 -3.81
C ILE A 41 -6.18 -6.94 -3.60
N LYS A 42 -5.51 -6.46 -4.65
CA LYS A 42 -4.72 -5.23 -4.62
C LYS A 42 -5.60 -4.00 -4.40
N TYR A 43 -6.70 -3.89 -5.13
CA TYR A 43 -7.68 -2.81 -4.94
C TYR A 43 -8.30 -2.85 -3.53
N GLY A 44 -8.61 -4.05 -3.02
CA GLY A 44 -9.11 -4.22 -1.65
C GLY A 44 -8.14 -3.74 -0.58
N ARG A 45 -6.83 -3.93 -0.78
CA ARG A 45 -5.78 -3.41 0.11
C ARG A 45 -5.66 -1.88 0.03
N LEU A 46 -5.64 -1.32 -1.17
CA LEU A 46 -5.56 0.14 -1.39
C LEU A 46 -6.77 0.85 -0.75
N ALA A 47 -7.97 0.29 -0.89
CA ALA A 47 -9.18 0.83 -0.28
C ALA A 47 -9.11 0.90 1.26
N GLN A 48 -8.39 -0.02 1.91
CA GLN A 48 -8.21 -0.01 3.36
C GLN A 48 -7.18 1.02 3.83
N THR A 49 -6.16 1.31 3.01
CA THR A 49 -5.11 2.28 3.37
C THR A 49 -5.43 3.69 2.92
N GLY A 50 -6.36 3.88 1.96
CA GLY A 50 -6.68 5.20 1.41
C GLY A 50 -5.52 5.83 0.63
N ILE A 51 -4.62 4.99 0.10
CA ILE A 51 -3.43 5.37 -0.68
C ILE A 51 -3.71 5.11 -2.15
#